data_AF-A0A8T9FWN6-F1
#
_entry.id   AF-A0A8T9FWN6-F1
#
_cell.length_a   1.000
_cell.length_b   1.000
_cell.length_c   1.000
_cell.angle_alpha   90.00
_cell.angle_beta   90.00
_cell.angle_gamma   90.00
#
_symmetry.space_group_name_H-M   'P 1'
#
loop_
_entity.id
_entity.type
_entity.pdbx_description
1 polymer ?
#
loop_
_entity_poly.entity_id
_entity_poly.type
_entity_poly.pdbx_seq_one_letter_code
_entity_poly.pdbx_strand_id
1 'polypeptide(L)'
;MMKMKSLFTATLVFLAMNSAAHAERRPTILDLAAQGYEIKSTSGNYVFLQNEEKIYVCSFLQMSEYNVASGEVDAIKFDCAAIK
;
A
#
# COMPACT_ATOMS: atom_id res chain seq x y z
N MET A 1 15.75 44.75 2.08
CA MET A 1 14.64 43.94 2.64
C MET A 1 14.30 42.81 1.67
N MET A 2 15.03 41.69 1.70
CA MET A 2 14.86 40.62 0.70
C MET A 2 15.34 39.28 1.24
N LYS A 3 14.76 38.79 2.34
CA LYS A 3 15.10 37.48 2.91
C LYS A 3 13.93 36.67 3.46
N MET A 4 12.68 37.18 3.41
CA MET A 4 11.54 36.45 3.95
C MET A 4 10.86 35.55 2.92
N LYS A 5 10.75 35.99 1.65
CA LYS A 5 10.02 35.27 0.61
C LYS A 5 10.65 33.94 0.19
N SER A 6 11.99 33.82 0.27
CA SER A 6 12.71 32.61 -0.16
C SER A 6 12.57 31.43 0.82
N LEU A 7 12.29 31.70 2.09
CA LEU A 7 12.13 30.66 3.12
C LEU A 7 10.78 29.95 2.98
N PHE A 8 9.70 30.68 2.68
CA PHE A 8 8.37 30.10 2.51
C PHE A 8 8.28 29.14 1.32
N THR A 9 8.98 29.43 0.23
CA THR A 9 8.98 28.58 -0.97
C THR A 9 9.71 27.26 -0.73
N ALA A 10 10.79 27.27 0.05
CA ALA A 10 11.52 26.04 0.37
C ALA A 10 10.66 25.10 1.23
N THR A 11 9.99 25.61 2.25
CA THR A 11 9.13 24.79 3.13
C THR A 11 7.96 24.16 2.38
N LEU A 12 7.36 24.87 1.42
CA LEU A 12 6.30 24.34 0.56
C LEU A 12 6.79 23.19 -0.33
N VAL A 13 8.00 23.27 -0.86
CA VAL A 13 8.60 22.18 -1.65
C VAL A 13 8.86 20.95 -0.77
N PHE A 14 9.38 21.12 0.45
CA PHE A 14 9.56 19.99 1.38
C PHE A 14 8.23 19.36 1.82
N LEU A 15 7.16 20.13 1.99
CA LEU A 15 5.85 19.59 2.31
C LEU A 15 5.27 18.77 1.14
N ALA A 16 5.42 19.28 -0.09
CA ALA A 16 4.97 18.60 -1.30
C ALA A 16 5.74 17.28 -1.54
N MET A 17 7.05 17.26 -1.27
CA MET A 17 7.87 16.05 -1.36
C MET A 17 7.51 15.00 -0.28
N ASN A 18 7.15 15.43 0.93
CA ASN A 18 6.65 14.51 1.96
C ASN A 18 5.27 13.93 1.60
N SER A 19 4.38 14.71 0.96
CA SER A 19 3.09 14.18 0.51
C SER A 19 3.19 13.18 -0.64
N ALA A 20 4.23 13.27 -1.48
CA ALA A 20 4.45 12.33 -2.58
C ALA A 20 5.01 10.97 -2.11
N ALA A 21 5.57 10.89 -0.89
CA ALA A 21 6.10 9.66 -0.32
C ALA A 21 5.03 8.78 0.33
N HIS A 22 3.81 9.30 0.54
CA HIS A 22 2.66 8.53 0.98
C HIS A 22 1.83 8.06 -0.22
N ALA A 23 2.44 7.31 -1.13
CA ALA A 23 1.65 6.33 -1.86
C ALA A 23 1.19 5.31 -0.81
N GLU A 24 -0.07 5.36 -0.38
CA GLU A 24 -0.65 4.39 0.55
C GLU A 24 -0.40 2.99 -0.02
N ARG A 25 0.59 2.29 0.56
CA ARG A 25 0.88 0.91 0.21
C ARG A 25 -0.36 0.10 0.52
N ARG A 26 -0.88 -0.62 -0.48
CA ARG A 26 -2.00 -1.54 -0.26
C ARG A 26 -1.54 -2.65 0.70
N PRO A 27 -2.37 -3.03 1.68
CA PRO A 27 -2.02 -4.11 2.59
C PRO A 27 -1.96 -5.43 1.81
N THR A 28 -1.08 -6.32 2.24
CA THR A 28 -0.96 -7.68 1.69
C THR A 28 -1.68 -8.70 2.58
N ILE A 29 -1.81 -9.93 2.09
CA ILE A 29 -2.35 -11.06 2.88
C ILE A 29 -1.59 -11.21 4.21
N LEU A 30 -0.27 -11.06 4.20
CA LEU A 30 0.56 -11.17 5.41
C LEU A 30 0.28 -10.03 6.39
N ASP A 31 0.14 -8.79 5.88
CA ASP A 31 -0.18 -7.63 6.71
C ASP A 31 -1.54 -7.80 7.40
N LEU A 32 -2.53 -8.33 6.68
CA LEU A 32 -3.88 -8.58 7.21
C LEU A 32 -3.89 -9.76 8.19
N ALA A 33 -3.15 -10.83 7.92
CA ALA A 33 -3.03 -11.96 8.85
C ALA A 33 -2.39 -11.54 10.19
N ALA A 34 -1.36 -10.68 10.14
CA ALA A 34 -0.74 -10.12 11.35
C ALA A 34 -1.69 -9.22 12.15
N GLN A 35 -2.71 -8.65 11.48
CA GLN A 35 -3.78 -7.86 12.10
C GLN A 35 -4.98 -8.70 12.58
N GLY A 36 -4.90 -10.03 12.47
CA GLY A 36 -5.95 -10.94 12.94
C GLY A 36 -7.10 -11.15 11.94
N TYR A 37 -6.94 -10.77 10.68
CA TYR A 37 -7.87 -11.15 9.63
C TYR A 37 -7.69 -12.62 9.26
N GLU A 38 -8.79 -13.35 9.15
CA GLU A 38 -8.79 -14.76 8.76
C GLU A 38 -9.23 -14.93 7.32
N ILE A 39 -8.64 -15.91 6.61
CA ILE A 39 -9.13 -16.32 5.29
C ILE A 39 -10.48 -17.00 5.48
N LYS A 40 -11.55 -16.40 4.94
CA LYS A 40 -12.91 -16.98 4.99
C LYS A 40 -13.24 -17.78 3.75
N SER A 41 -12.79 -17.33 2.59
CA SER A 41 -13.04 -18.03 1.33
C SER A 41 -12.02 -17.68 0.26
N THR A 42 -11.99 -18.51 -0.76
CA THR A 42 -11.18 -18.30 -1.98
C THR A 42 -12.07 -18.53 -3.19
N SER A 43 -12.00 -17.64 -4.18
CA SER A 43 -12.76 -17.77 -5.43
C SER A 43 -11.84 -17.49 -6.61
N GLY A 44 -11.42 -18.55 -7.31
CA GLY A 44 -10.47 -18.45 -8.41
C GLY A 44 -9.18 -17.75 -7.98
N ASN A 45 -8.92 -16.58 -8.58
CA ASN A 45 -7.75 -15.75 -8.31
C ASN A 45 -7.94 -14.75 -7.16
N TYR A 46 -8.94 -14.93 -6.31
CA TYR A 46 -9.23 -14.03 -5.19
C TYR A 46 -9.23 -14.75 -3.84
N VAL A 47 -8.69 -14.08 -2.83
CA VAL A 47 -8.77 -14.48 -1.42
C VAL A 47 -9.57 -13.45 -0.66
N PHE A 48 -10.53 -13.92 0.13
CA PHE A 48 -11.34 -13.09 1.00
C PHE A 48 -10.86 -13.26 2.43
N LEU A 49 -10.40 -12.16 3.04
CA LEU A 49 -10.01 -12.10 4.44
C LEU A 49 -11.01 -11.27 5.22
N GLN A 50 -11.35 -11.70 6.43
CA GLN A 50 -12.36 -11.02 7.25
C GLN A 50 -11.99 -11.07 8.73
N ASN A 51 -12.27 -9.97 9.43
CA ASN A 51 -12.38 -9.92 10.88
C ASN A 51 -13.81 -9.46 11.27
N GLU A 52 -14.02 -9.12 12.55
CA GLU A 52 -15.33 -8.66 13.03
C GLU A 52 -15.76 -7.31 12.41
N GLU A 53 -14.84 -6.54 11.84
CA GLU A 53 -15.08 -5.18 11.35
C GLU A 53 -15.27 -5.11 9.83
N LYS A 54 -14.42 -5.82 9.07
CA LYS A 54 -14.28 -5.58 7.63
C LYS A 54 -13.88 -6.83 6.85
N ILE A 55 -14.18 -6.79 5.56
CA ILE A 55 -13.76 -7.79 4.58
C ILE A 55 -12.76 -7.16 3.60
N TYR A 56 -11.68 -7.88 3.34
CA TYR A 56 -10.67 -7.56 2.33
C TYR A 56 -10.69 -8.61 1.23
N VAL A 57 -10.43 -8.17 0.00
CA VAL A 57 -10.22 -9.00 -1.18
C VAL A 57 -8.79 -8.81 -1.68
N CYS A 58 -8.06 -9.90 -1.83
CA CYS A 58 -6.72 -9.92 -2.41
C CYS A 58 -6.77 -10.62 -3.77
N SER A 59 -6.16 -10.02 -4.79
CA SER A 59 -6.13 -10.59 -6.13
C SER A 59 -4.74 -11.14 -6.47
N PHE A 60 -4.67 -12.41 -6.86
CA PHE A 60 -3.45 -13.02 -7.40
C PHE A 60 -3.04 -12.43 -8.76
N LEU A 61 -3.92 -11.66 -9.40
CA LEU A 61 -3.64 -10.97 -10.68
C LEU A 61 -3.01 -9.59 -10.47
N GLN A 62 -3.12 -9.02 -9.26
CA GLN A 62 -2.50 -7.74 -8.90
C GLN A 62 -1.20 -8.03 -8.16
N MET A 63 -0.20 -8.47 -8.92
CA MET A 63 1.17 -8.52 -8.41
C MET A 63 1.71 -7.09 -8.40
N SER A 64 2.04 -6.56 -7.22
CA SER A 64 2.75 -5.28 -7.12
C SER A 64 4.06 -5.42 -7.89
N GLU A 65 4.32 -4.48 -8.80
CA GLU A 65 5.34 -4.51 -9.85
C GLU A 65 6.66 -5.21 -9.48
N TYR A 66 7.13 -6.08 -10.37
CA TYR A 66 8.47 -6.65 -10.34
C TYR A 66 9.49 -5.51 -10.34
N ASN A 67 10.15 -5.28 -9.20
CA ASN A 67 11.21 -4.28 -9.11
C ASN A 67 12.48 -4.82 -9.79
N VAL A 68 12.57 -4.64 -11.12
CA VAL A 68 13.73 -5.07 -11.93
C VAL A 68 15.04 -4.43 -11.41
N ALA A 69 14.96 -3.27 -10.74
CA ALA A 69 16.12 -2.50 -10.34
C ALA A 69 16.85 -3.06 -9.10
N SER A 70 16.17 -3.82 -8.23
CA SER A 70 16.82 -4.43 -7.05
C SER A 70 17.41 -5.81 -7.30
N GLY A 71 17.06 -6.47 -8.41
CA GLY A 71 17.47 -7.86 -8.67
C GLY A 71 16.91 -8.87 -7.67
N GLU A 72 16.05 -8.42 -6.75
CA GLU A 72 15.34 -9.26 -5.80
C GLU A 72 13.96 -9.57 -6.36
N VAL A 73 13.61 -10.85 -6.38
CA VAL A 73 12.21 -11.26 -6.49
C VAL A 73 11.59 -10.89 -5.15
N ASP A 74 11.13 -9.64 -5.02
CA ASP A 74 10.26 -9.21 -3.95
C ASP A 74 9.14 -10.24 -3.89
N ALA A 75 9.10 -11.03 -2.80
CA ALA A 75 8.14 -12.10 -2.62
C ALA A 75 6.77 -11.59 -3.07
N ILE A 76 6.12 -12.30 -4.00
CA ILE A 76 4.93 -11.83 -4.71
C ILE A 76 3.93 -11.25 -3.70
N LYS A 77 3.86 -9.93 -3.65
CA LYS A 77 3.01 -9.19 -2.71
C LYS A 77 1.65 -9.06 -3.40
N PHE A 78 0.68 -9.85 -2.92
CA PHE A 78 -0.70 -9.77 -3.37
C PHE A 78 -1.37 -8.60 -2.66
N ASP A 79 -1.61 -7.53 -3.41
CA ASP A 79 -2.29 -6.37 -2.87
C ASP A 79 -3.76 -6.70 -2.56
N CYS A 80 -4.21 -6.26 -1.39
CA CYS A 80 -5.57 -6.43 -0.92
C CYS A 80 -6.29 -5.08 -0.89
N ALA A 81 -7.56 -5.11 -1.25
CA ALA A 81 -8.47 -3.96 -1.18
C ALA A 81 -9.61 -4.27 -0.23
N ALA A 82 -9.96 -3.29 0.61
CA ALA A 82 -11.12 -3.44 1.47
C ALA A 82 -12.40 -3.37 0.64
N ILE A 83 -13.34 -4.27 0.90
CA ILE A 83 -14.69 -4.21 0.32
C ILE A 83 -15.46 -3.12 1.09
N LYS A 84 -16.13 -2.22 0.35
CA LYS A 84 -17.02 -1.20 0.90
C LYS A 84 -18.42 -1.76 1.09
#